data_AF-A0A4W3IYA0-F1
#
_entry.id   AF-A0A4W3IYA0-F1
#
_cell.length_a   1.000
_cell.length_b   1.000
_cell.length_c   1.000
_cell.angle_alpha   90.00
_cell.angle_beta   90.00
_cell.angle_gamma   90.00
#
_symmetry.space_group_name_H-M   'P 1'
#
loop_
_entity.id
_entity.type
_entity.pdbx_description
1 polymer ?
#
loop_
_entity_poly.entity_id
_entity_poly.type
_entity_poly.pdbx_seq_one_letter_code
_entity_poly.pdbx_strand_id
1 'polypeptide(L)'
;MKYHNTKINDGNQRPPERRTFTNSGERSYDSNTLKNEAPRSVSSCSSCTPSEGLSELLLALQDELGQMSFEHQDLLKQIQETKNTNVREDLERELDSLVKRMERKGDQICKLKKHQNNVEKLRQKARKLKRQAASVKKRAKDLDGMNELPVIPRGTEFSAKTTSALGQKGKESLQLLKNAQKLQMTLKKDDIVWDQ
;
A
#
# COMPACT_ATOMS: atom_id res chain seq x y z
N MET A 1 33.00 57.45 81.22
CA MET A 1 32.01 56.94 80.23
C MET A 1 30.95 56.17 81.02
N LYS A 2 29.85 56.83 81.40
CA LYS A 2 28.52 56.85 80.76
C LYS A 2 27.72 55.53 80.89
N TYR A 3 26.80 55.53 81.87
CA TYR A 3 25.46 54.91 82.05
C TYR A 3 25.29 53.39 81.79
N HIS A 4 24.94 52.56 82.80
CA HIS A 4 23.57 52.24 83.29
C HIS A 4 22.58 51.78 82.20
N ASN A 5 22.03 50.56 82.27
CA ASN A 5 20.63 50.34 82.67
C ASN A 5 20.16 48.86 82.68
N THR A 6 19.58 48.53 83.82
CA THR A 6 18.43 47.69 84.17
C THR A 6 17.30 47.48 83.12
N LYS A 7 16.58 46.35 83.29
CA LYS A 7 15.09 46.13 83.22
C LYS A 7 14.60 45.05 82.21
N ILE A 8 14.17 43.87 82.71
CA ILE A 8 12.76 43.35 82.85
C ILE A 8 11.84 43.62 81.63
N ASN A 9 11.31 42.56 81.00
CA ASN A 9 9.85 42.34 80.96
C ASN A 9 9.42 40.97 80.41
N ASP A 10 8.22 40.58 80.87
CA ASP A 10 7.38 39.41 80.60
C ASP A 10 7.07 39.08 79.13
N GLY A 11 6.68 37.82 78.87
CA GLY A 11 6.01 37.48 77.62
C GLY A 11 5.85 35.99 77.35
N ASN A 12 4.84 35.39 77.97
CA ASN A 12 4.27 34.07 77.64
C ASN A 12 4.11 33.84 76.13
N GLN A 13 4.66 32.76 75.55
CA GLN A 13 4.06 32.11 74.36
C GLN A 13 4.18 30.58 74.44
N ARG A 14 2.99 29.97 74.45
CA ARG A 14 2.65 28.53 74.37
C ARG A 14 3.14 27.88 73.06
N PRO A 15 3.29 26.54 73.04
CA PRO A 15 3.67 25.78 71.85
C PRO A 15 2.48 25.61 70.88
N PRO A 16 2.69 25.56 69.56
CA PRO A 16 1.63 25.13 68.65
C PRO A 16 1.51 23.60 68.63
N GLU A 17 0.28 23.18 68.88
CA GLU A 17 -0.24 21.83 68.95
C GLU A 17 -0.16 21.06 67.62
N ARG A 18 -0.02 19.74 67.75
CA ARG A 18 -0.31 18.78 66.69
C ARG A 18 -1.78 18.90 66.28
N ARG A 19 -2.05 19.00 64.98
CA ARG A 19 -3.34 18.57 64.41
C ARG A 19 -3.09 17.57 63.30
N THR A 20 -3.50 16.35 63.61
CA THR A 20 -3.89 15.31 62.66
C THR A 20 -5.10 15.78 61.87
N PHE A 21 -5.05 15.68 60.55
CA PHE A 21 -6.24 15.60 59.72
C PHE A 21 -6.22 14.27 58.98
N THR A 22 -7.04 13.36 59.49
CA THR A 22 -7.56 12.19 58.80
C THR A 22 -8.43 12.68 57.65
N ASN A 23 -8.07 12.36 56.41
CA ASN A 23 -8.99 12.52 55.29
C ASN A 23 -9.69 11.17 55.05
N SER A 24 -10.94 11.12 55.50
CA SER A 24 -11.90 10.05 55.30
C SER A 24 -12.22 9.88 53.83
N GLY A 25 -12.13 8.65 53.34
CA GLY A 25 -12.51 8.32 51.98
C GLY A 25 -14.01 8.37 51.76
N GLU A 26 -14.39 8.79 50.57
CA GLU A 26 -15.59 8.28 49.90
C GLU A 26 -15.19 7.87 48.49
N ARG A 27 -15.25 6.56 48.30
CA ARG A 27 -15.05 5.85 47.04
C ARG A 27 -16.44 5.77 46.42
N SER A 28 -16.74 6.61 45.42
CA SER A 28 -17.92 6.43 44.57
C SER A 28 -17.48 5.79 43.25
N TYR A 29 -17.94 4.57 43.02
CA TYR A 29 -17.83 3.84 41.77
C TYR A 29 -19.15 4.03 41.03
N ASP A 30 -19.16 4.88 40.01
CA ASP A 30 -20.26 4.88 39.05
C ASP A 30 -19.87 4.08 37.81
N SER A 31 -20.78 3.17 37.51
CA SER A 31 -20.67 2.10 36.54
C SER A 31 -20.97 2.61 35.14
N ASN A 32 -20.25 2.04 34.16
CA ASN A 32 -20.69 1.78 32.79
C ASN A 32 -21.64 2.80 32.14
N THR A 33 -21.10 3.65 31.28
CA THR A 33 -21.83 4.07 30.08
C THR A 33 -20.98 3.78 28.85
N LEU A 34 -21.25 2.60 28.28
CA LEU A 34 -20.95 2.25 26.89
C LEU A 34 -21.59 3.31 25.99
N LYS A 35 -20.83 4.35 25.67
CA LYS A 35 -21.11 5.16 24.49
C LYS A 35 -20.51 4.39 23.32
N ASN A 36 -21.39 3.69 22.61
CA ASN A 36 -21.14 3.17 21.28
C ASN A 36 -20.71 4.34 20.39
N GLU A 37 -19.41 4.64 20.36
CA GLU A 37 -18.84 5.35 19.23
C GLU A 37 -18.93 4.38 18.05
N ALA A 38 -19.92 4.64 17.20
CA ALA A 38 -19.97 4.07 15.87
C ALA A 38 -18.58 4.21 15.25
N PRO A 39 -18.03 3.17 14.60
CA PRO A 39 -16.81 3.34 13.83
C PRO A 39 -17.07 4.50 12.87
N ARG A 40 -16.32 5.60 13.05
CA ARG A 40 -16.30 6.68 12.07
C ARG A 40 -15.96 5.99 10.77
N SER A 41 -16.95 5.88 9.88
CA SER A 41 -16.76 5.41 8.52
C SER A 41 -15.65 6.26 7.94
N VAL A 42 -14.45 5.68 7.89
CA VAL A 42 -13.32 6.29 7.22
C VAL A 42 -13.76 6.51 5.79
N SER A 43 -13.89 7.79 5.48
CA SER A 43 -13.89 8.43 4.18
C SER A 43 -14.15 7.52 3.00
N SER A 44 -15.27 7.80 2.33
CA SER A 44 -15.48 7.69 0.89
C SER A 44 -14.33 7.03 0.14
N CYS A 45 -14.64 5.91 -0.51
CA CYS A 45 -13.87 5.39 -1.64
C CYS A 45 -13.78 6.49 -2.71
N SER A 46 -12.85 7.42 -2.52
CA SER A 46 -12.24 8.19 -3.58
C SER A 46 -11.81 7.14 -4.58
N SER A 47 -12.23 7.28 -5.84
CA SER A 47 -11.85 6.40 -6.94
C SER A 47 -10.33 6.44 -7.10
N CYS A 48 -9.61 5.77 -6.22
CA CYS A 48 -8.17 5.73 -6.15
C CYS A 48 -7.77 4.79 -7.27
N THR A 49 -7.05 5.33 -8.25
CA THR A 49 -6.54 4.45 -9.30
C THR A 49 -5.62 3.43 -8.62
N PRO A 50 -5.55 2.17 -9.09
CA PRO A 50 -4.66 1.17 -8.50
C PRO A 50 -3.19 1.62 -8.42
N SER A 51 -2.81 2.69 -9.13
CA SER A 51 -1.49 3.31 -9.04
C SER A 51 -1.27 4.12 -7.77
N GLU A 52 -2.29 4.85 -7.34
CA GLU A 52 -2.19 5.88 -6.31
C GLU A 52 -2.17 5.21 -4.93
N GLY A 53 -3.00 4.19 -4.72
CA GLY A 53 -2.95 3.37 -3.50
C GLY A 53 -1.64 2.58 -3.35
N LEU A 54 -1.01 2.17 -4.46
CA LEU A 54 0.32 1.55 -4.40
C LEU A 54 1.40 2.55 -3.98
N SER A 55 1.29 3.82 -4.37
CA SER A 55 2.23 4.87 -3.97
C SER A 55 2.04 5.27 -2.51
N GLU A 56 0.79 5.42 -2.06
CA GLU A 56 0.46 5.69 -0.66
C GLU A 56 0.97 4.57 0.26
N LEU A 57 0.72 3.31 -0.09
CA LEU A 57 1.22 2.17 0.65
C LEU A 57 2.76 2.14 0.70
N LEU A 58 3.43 2.49 -0.41
CA LEU A 58 4.90 2.56 -0.43
C LEU A 58 5.41 3.63 0.53
N LEU A 59 4.78 4.80 0.55
CA LEU A 59 5.13 5.89 1.45
C LEU A 59 4.97 5.46 2.91
N ALA A 60 3.83 4.87 3.27
CA ALA A 60 3.59 4.37 4.62
C ALA A 60 4.65 3.34 5.06
N LEU A 61 5.02 2.39 4.19
CA LEU A 61 6.07 1.42 4.51
C LEU A 61 7.44 2.08 4.71
N GLN A 62 7.75 3.13 3.95
CA GLN A 62 9.01 3.88 4.10
C GLN A 62 9.02 4.68 5.40
N ASP A 63 7.92 5.31 5.78
CA ASP A 63 7.79 6.05 7.03
C ASP A 63 7.94 5.11 8.23
N GLU A 64 7.29 3.95 8.19
CA GLU A 64 7.44 2.96 9.26
C GLU A 64 8.88 2.39 9.35
N LEU A 65 9.58 2.23 8.21
CA LEU A 65 11.00 1.86 8.23
C LEU A 65 11.85 2.99 8.83
N GLY A 66 11.50 4.24 8.55
CA GLY A 66 12.10 5.43 9.17
C GLY A 66 11.90 5.44 10.69
N GLN A 67 10.68 5.16 11.16
CA GLN A 67 10.38 5.04 12.58
C GLN A 67 11.21 3.96 13.27
N MET A 68 11.32 2.78 12.66
CA MET A 68 12.18 1.71 13.18
C MET A 68 13.67 2.09 13.17
N SER A 69 14.11 2.88 12.17
CA SER A 69 15.49 3.37 12.13
C SER A 69 15.78 4.34 13.28
N PHE A 70 14.79 5.15 13.66
CA PHE A 70 14.89 6.02 14.84
C PHE A 70 14.95 5.19 16.13
N GLU A 71 14.06 4.22 16.30
CA GLU A 71 14.06 3.26 17.43
C GLU A 71 15.41 2.53 17.55
N HIS A 72 16.01 2.14 16.41
CA HIS A 72 17.32 1.48 16.38
C HIS A 72 18.45 2.37 16.93
N GLN A 73 18.48 3.65 16.53
CA GLN A 73 19.48 4.59 17.05
C GLN A 73 19.26 4.88 18.54
N ASP A 74 18.01 4.93 18.97
CA ASP A 74 17.67 5.14 20.39
C ASP A 74 18.09 3.94 21.24
N LEU A 75 17.80 2.70 20.81
CA LEU A 75 18.25 1.48 21.49
C LEU A 75 19.79 1.41 21.58
N LEU A 76 20.50 1.74 20.50
CA LEU A 76 21.98 1.81 20.52
C LEU A 76 22.50 2.79 21.57
N LYS A 77 21.85 3.95 21.70
CA LYS A 77 22.20 4.94 22.71
C LYS A 77 21.94 4.41 24.12
N GLN A 78 20.78 3.81 24.37
CA GLN A 78 20.44 3.22 25.67
C GLN A 78 21.43 2.11 26.09
N ILE A 79 21.87 1.26 25.15
CA ILE A 79 22.88 0.21 25.36
C ILE A 79 24.22 0.82 25.82
N GLN A 80 24.63 1.93 25.21
CA GLN A 80 25.89 2.62 25.56
C GLN A 80 25.81 3.33 26.92
N GLU A 81 24.64 3.88 27.26
CA GLU A 81 24.44 4.64 28.49
C GLU A 81 24.24 3.75 29.73
N THR A 82 23.69 2.55 29.55
CA THR A 82 23.41 1.66 30.68
C THR A 82 24.67 0.99 31.24
N LYS A 83 24.82 1.03 32.56
CA LYS A 83 25.88 0.31 33.30
C LYS A 83 25.42 -1.08 33.79
N ASN A 84 24.11 -1.33 33.77
CA ASN A 84 23.55 -2.61 34.22
C ASN A 84 23.67 -3.63 33.08
N THR A 85 24.41 -4.70 33.33
CA THR A 85 24.69 -5.75 32.34
C THR A 85 23.42 -6.48 31.89
N ASN A 86 22.52 -6.81 32.82
CA ASN A 86 21.28 -7.51 32.47
C ASN A 86 20.40 -6.65 31.55
N VAL A 87 20.27 -5.36 31.88
CA VAL A 87 19.52 -4.40 31.05
C VAL A 87 20.17 -4.24 29.67
N ARG A 88 21.51 -4.22 29.61
CA ARG A 88 22.24 -4.13 28.34
C ARG A 88 21.94 -5.33 27.45
N GLU A 89 22.03 -6.54 28.00
CA GLU A 89 21.75 -7.77 27.25
C GLU A 89 20.29 -7.84 26.77
N ASP A 90 19.33 -7.36 27.57
CA ASP A 90 17.93 -7.23 27.15
C ASP A 90 17.78 -6.28 25.96
N LEU A 91 18.40 -5.10 26.03
CA LEU A 91 18.36 -4.11 24.95
C LEU A 91 19.05 -4.62 23.67
N GLU A 92 20.15 -5.36 23.80
CA GLU A 92 20.84 -6.00 22.66
C GLU A 92 19.94 -7.03 21.97
N ARG A 93 19.20 -7.84 22.75
CA ARG A 93 18.20 -8.78 22.19
C ARG A 93 17.06 -8.04 21.47
N GLU A 94 16.60 -6.93 22.03
CA GLU A 94 15.56 -6.10 21.40
C GLU A 94 16.06 -5.46 20.10
N LEU A 95 17.30 -4.96 20.08
CA LEU A 95 17.94 -4.41 18.88
C LEU A 95 18.03 -5.47 17.77
N ASP A 96 18.46 -6.69 18.11
CA ASP A 96 18.52 -7.82 17.18
C ASP A 96 17.14 -8.16 16.59
N SER A 97 16.09 -8.13 17.42
CA SER A 97 14.71 -8.33 16.99
C SER A 97 14.23 -7.20 16.08
N LEU A 98 14.60 -5.95 16.38
CA LEU A 98 14.28 -4.78 15.57
C LEU A 98 14.98 -4.85 14.21
N VAL A 99 16.25 -5.24 14.14
CA VAL A 99 16.98 -5.42 12.87
C VAL A 99 16.25 -6.43 11.98
N LYS A 100 15.86 -7.59 12.53
CA LYS A 100 15.06 -8.58 11.79
C LYS A 100 13.70 -8.04 11.31
N ARG A 101 13.09 -7.11 12.04
CA ARG A 101 11.86 -6.40 11.59
C ARG A 101 12.17 -5.42 10.46
N MET A 102 13.27 -4.66 10.57
CA MET A 102 13.72 -3.71 9.55
C MET A 102 14.02 -4.39 8.23
N GLU A 103 14.76 -5.51 8.24
CA GLU A 103 15.07 -6.30 7.05
C GLU A 103 13.80 -6.78 6.34
N ARG A 104 12.88 -7.40 7.09
CA ARG A 104 11.59 -7.83 6.56
C ARG A 104 10.78 -6.69 5.97
N LYS A 105 10.88 -5.47 6.51
CA LYS A 105 10.22 -4.30 5.94
C LYS A 105 10.93 -3.79 4.68
N GLY A 106 12.26 -3.81 4.67
CA GLY A 106 13.06 -3.57 3.47
C GLY A 106 12.68 -4.51 2.31
N ASP A 107 12.46 -5.79 2.61
CA ASP A 107 11.99 -6.77 1.64
C ASP A 107 10.59 -6.46 1.10
N GLN A 108 9.68 -6.02 1.96
CA GLN A 108 8.34 -5.60 1.56
C GLN A 108 8.40 -4.40 0.61
N ILE A 109 9.21 -3.39 0.94
CA ILE A 109 9.44 -2.21 0.09
C ILE A 109 10.02 -2.65 -1.27
N CYS A 110 11.01 -3.54 -1.28
CA CYS A 110 11.62 -4.07 -2.50
C CYS A 110 10.59 -4.79 -3.39
N LYS A 111 9.76 -5.66 -2.81
CA LYS A 111 8.69 -6.37 -3.53
C LYS A 111 7.67 -5.39 -4.11
N LEU A 112 7.27 -4.39 -3.32
CA LEU A 112 6.29 -3.39 -3.75
C LEU A 112 6.83 -2.52 -4.90
N LYS A 113 8.08 -2.05 -4.81
CA LYS A 113 8.73 -1.29 -5.90
C LYS A 113 8.85 -2.12 -7.18
N LYS A 114 9.21 -3.40 -7.07
CA LYS A 114 9.22 -4.33 -8.23
C LYS A 114 7.83 -4.43 -8.86
N HIS A 115 6.78 -4.53 -8.04
CA HIS A 115 5.41 -4.58 -8.52
C HIS A 115 4.99 -3.28 -9.23
N GLN A 116 5.26 -2.11 -8.64
CA GLN A 116 4.99 -0.80 -9.27
C GLN A 116 5.65 -0.69 -10.66
N ASN A 117 6.93 -1.06 -10.75
CA ASN A 117 7.67 -1.06 -12.02
C ASN A 117 7.04 -1.99 -13.06
N ASN A 118 6.58 -3.17 -12.65
CA ASN A 118 5.94 -4.13 -13.55
C ASN A 118 4.58 -3.62 -14.04
N VAL A 119 3.76 -3.04 -13.15
CA VAL A 119 2.47 -2.43 -13.50
C VAL A 119 2.68 -1.28 -14.49
N GLU A 120 3.69 -0.44 -14.27
CA GLU A 120 4.01 0.65 -15.20
C GLU A 120 4.40 0.14 -16.59
N LYS A 121 5.31 -0.86 -16.66
CA LYS A 121 5.70 -1.50 -17.93
C LYS A 121 4.50 -2.08 -18.68
N LEU A 122 3.58 -2.74 -17.97
CA LEU A 122 2.36 -3.29 -18.58
C LEU A 122 1.45 -2.18 -19.11
N ARG A 123 1.27 -1.10 -18.35
CA ARG A 123 0.49 0.08 -18.80
C ARG A 123 1.10 0.72 -20.04
N GLN A 124 2.42 0.86 -20.11
CA GLN A 124 3.11 1.40 -21.28
C GLN A 124 2.90 0.51 -22.52
N LYS A 125 3.03 -0.82 -22.37
CA LYS A 125 2.75 -1.78 -23.46
C LYS A 125 1.30 -1.70 -23.94
N ALA A 126 0.33 -1.67 -23.02
CA ALA A 126 -1.09 -1.54 -23.34
C ALA A 126 -1.39 -0.24 -24.11
N ARG A 127 -0.79 0.88 -23.69
CA ARG A 127 -0.90 2.18 -24.40
C ARG A 127 -0.34 2.10 -25.82
N LYS A 128 0.81 1.45 -26.01
CA LYS A 128 1.43 1.26 -27.34
C LYS A 128 0.52 0.42 -28.26
N LEU A 129 -0.02 -0.69 -27.77
CA LEU A 129 -0.96 -1.54 -28.51
C LEU A 129 -2.25 -0.79 -28.88
N LYS A 130 -2.81 -0.01 -27.94
CA LYS A 130 -4.00 0.83 -28.20
C LYS A 130 -3.73 1.85 -29.31
N ARG A 131 -2.55 2.49 -29.31
CA ARG A 131 -2.16 3.44 -30.37
C ARG A 131 -1.97 2.75 -31.72
N GLN A 132 -1.37 1.56 -31.76
CA GLN A 132 -1.21 0.77 -32.98
C GLN A 132 -2.57 0.34 -33.54
N ALA A 133 -3.48 -0.16 -32.70
CA ALA A 133 -4.83 -0.52 -33.10
C ALA A 133 -5.62 0.69 -33.66
N ALA A 134 -5.49 1.86 -33.02
CA ALA A 134 -6.10 3.09 -33.51
C ALA A 134 -5.54 3.52 -34.88
N SER A 135 -4.21 3.38 -35.10
CA SER A 135 -3.61 3.68 -36.41
C SER A 135 -4.02 2.71 -37.52
N VAL A 136 -4.19 1.43 -37.20
CA VAL A 136 -4.68 0.42 -38.16
C VAL A 136 -6.14 0.71 -38.53
N LYS A 137 -6.98 1.06 -37.54
CA LYS A 137 -8.38 1.43 -37.78
C LYS A 137 -8.52 2.68 -38.65
N LYS A 138 -7.60 3.66 -38.52
CA LYS A 138 -7.57 4.84 -39.39
C LYS A 138 -7.23 4.48 -40.84
N ARG A 139 -6.16 3.69 -41.06
CA ARG A 139 -5.79 3.22 -42.40
C ARG A 139 -6.85 2.34 -43.06
N ALA A 140 -7.59 1.55 -42.29
CA ALA A 140 -8.70 0.75 -42.81
C ALA A 140 -9.88 1.62 -43.29
N LYS A 141 -10.18 2.74 -42.60
CA LYS A 141 -11.19 3.71 -43.06
C LYS A 141 -10.75 4.50 -44.29
N ASP A 142 -9.46 4.84 -44.39
CA ASP A 142 -8.93 5.58 -45.53
C ASP A 142 -8.93 4.74 -46.83
N LEU A 143 -8.91 3.40 -46.73
CA LEU A 143 -9.04 2.47 -47.87
C LEU A 143 -10.50 2.15 -48.25
N ASP A 144 -11.44 2.36 -47.34
CA ASP A 144 -12.89 2.18 -47.58
C ASP A 144 -13.49 3.40 -48.31
N GLY A 145 -12.84 4.57 -48.23
CA GLY A 145 -13.26 5.81 -48.89
C GLY A 145 -12.86 5.96 -50.36
N MET A 146 -12.22 4.95 -50.99
CA MET A 146 -11.79 5.02 -52.39
C MET A 146 -12.35 3.87 -53.24
N ASN A 147 -13.64 3.53 -53.06
CA ASN A 147 -14.39 2.68 -54.00
C ASN A 147 -15.85 3.15 -54.11
N GLU A 148 -16.07 4.42 -54.47
CA GLU A 148 -17.35 4.85 -55.03
C GLU A 148 -17.09 5.48 -56.41
N LEU A 149 -17.07 4.63 -57.44
CA LEU A 149 -17.37 5.02 -58.81
C LEU A 149 -18.36 4.00 -59.41
N PRO A 150 -19.24 4.47 -60.31
CA PRO A 150 -20.61 3.98 -60.40
C PRO A 150 -20.75 2.65 -61.14
N VAL A 151 -21.68 1.86 -60.63
CA VAL A 151 -22.21 0.62 -61.22
C VAL A 151 -22.68 0.88 -62.65
N ILE A 152 -22.08 0.20 -63.63
CA ILE A 152 -22.68 -0.06 -64.94
C ILE A 152 -22.73 -1.59 -65.12
N PRO A 153 -23.90 -2.20 -65.37
CA PRO A 153 -23.99 -3.63 -65.61
C PRO A 153 -23.78 -3.90 -67.10
N ARG A 154 -22.85 -4.80 -67.43
CA ARG A 154 -22.92 -5.55 -68.68
C ARG A 154 -22.19 -6.87 -68.49
N GLY A 155 -22.89 -7.95 -68.80
CA GLY A 155 -22.42 -9.31 -68.66
C GLY A 155 -21.41 -9.72 -69.72
N THR A 156 -21.23 -11.04 -69.79
CA THR A 156 -20.52 -11.80 -70.83
C THR A 156 -19.05 -12.15 -70.48
N GLU A 157 -18.93 -13.26 -69.75
CA GLU A 157 -18.05 -14.43 -69.93
C GLU A 157 -16.53 -14.32 -70.27
N PHE A 158 -15.81 -15.30 -69.67
CA PHE A 158 -14.47 -15.85 -69.92
C PHE A 158 -13.25 -15.42 -69.09
N SER A 159 -12.67 -16.48 -68.50
CA SER A 159 -11.24 -16.79 -68.39
C SER A 159 -10.56 -16.59 -67.04
N ALA A 160 -10.27 -17.74 -66.42
CA ALA A 160 -9.34 -17.92 -65.33
C ALA A 160 -7.95 -17.33 -65.62
N LYS A 161 -7.31 -16.76 -64.59
CA LYS A 161 -5.92 -17.03 -64.16
C LYS A 161 -5.53 -16.18 -62.93
N THR A 162 -5.37 -16.89 -61.80
CA THR A 162 -4.36 -16.71 -60.73
C THR A 162 -3.90 -15.30 -60.32
N THR A 163 -4.25 -14.90 -59.08
CA THR A 163 -3.31 -14.24 -58.16
C THR A 163 -3.47 -14.80 -56.74
N SER A 164 -2.39 -15.39 -56.22
CA SER A 164 -2.33 -16.22 -55.02
C SER A 164 -1.95 -15.44 -53.75
N ALA A 165 -2.76 -14.45 -53.36
CA ALA A 165 -2.45 -13.64 -52.16
C ALA A 165 -3.61 -13.45 -51.16
N LEU A 166 -4.82 -13.95 -51.45
CA LEU A 166 -5.97 -13.84 -50.54
C LEU A 166 -6.19 -15.08 -49.65
N GLY A 167 -5.41 -16.15 -49.86
CA GLY A 167 -5.61 -17.45 -49.22
C GLY A 167 -4.85 -17.68 -47.90
N GLN A 168 -4.01 -16.76 -47.42
CA GLN A 168 -3.18 -17.01 -46.22
C GLN A 168 -3.90 -16.64 -44.91
N LYS A 169 -4.56 -15.49 -44.82
CA LYS A 169 -5.36 -15.11 -43.63
C LYS A 169 -6.51 -16.08 -43.34
N GLY A 170 -7.15 -16.61 -44.38
CA GLY A 170 -8.22 -17.60 -44.23
C GLY A 170 -7.73 -18.91 -43.60
N LYS A 171 -6.50 -19.33 -43.92
CA LYS A 171 -5.88 -20.54 -43.35
C LYS A 171 -5.54 -20.38 -41.88
N GLU A 172 -4.98 -19.23 -41.49
CA GLU A 172 -4.68 -18.87 -40.09
C GLU A 172 -5.95 -18.89 -39.22
N SER A 173 -7.04 -18.26 -39.71
CA SER A 173 -8.33 -18.22 -39.02
C SER A 173 -8.94 -19.61 -38.85
N LEU A 174 -8.89 -20.42 -39.90
CA LEU A 174 -9.42 -21.78 -39.88
C LEU A 174 -8.56 -22.70 -38.99
N GLN A 175 -7.25 -22.47 -38.94
CA GLN A 175 -6.35 -23.17 -38.03
C GLN A 175 -6.63 -22.81 -36.57
N LEU A 176 -6.91 -21.54 -36.26
CA LEU A 176 -7.31 -21.10 -34.92
C LEU A 176 -8.64 -21.74 -34.50
N LEU A 177 -9.62 -21.79 -35.39
CA LEU A 177 -10.91 -22.44 -35.14
C LEU A 177 -10.73 -23.93 -34.83
N LYS A 178 -9.91 -24.63 -35.61
CA LYS A 178 -9.57 -26.05 -35.37
C LYS A 178 -8.88 -26.25 -34.01
N ASN A 179 -7.95 -25.37 -33.66
CA ASN A 179 -7.24 -25.44 -32.38
C ASN A 179 -8.20 -25.18 -31.20
N ALA A 180 -9.12 -24.22 -31.32
CA ALA A 180 -10.13 -23.93 -30.29
C ALA A 180 -11.10 -25.11 -30.11
N GLN A 181 -11.55 -25.72 -31.19
CA GLN A 181 -12.39 -26.93 -31.14
C GLN A 181 -11.65 -28.08 -30.47
N LYS A 182 -10.36 -28.29 -30.77
CA LYS A 182 -9.53 -29.31 -30.11
C LYS A 182 -9.42 -29.08 -28.61
N LEU A 183 -9.22 -27.84 -28.18
CA LEU A 183 -9.18 -27.47 -26.77
C LEU A 183 -10.51 -27.78 -26.08
N GLN A 184 -11.65 -27.42 -26.69
CA GLN A 184 -12.98 -27.75 -26.15
C GLN A 184 -13.23 -29.24 -25.96
N MET A 185 -12.65 -30.09 -26.82
CA MET A 185 -12.79 -31.55 -26.73
C MET A 185 -11.80 -32.20 -25.78
N THR A 186 -10.66 -31.55 -25.53
CA THR A 186 -9.58 -32.12 -24.71
C THR A 186 -9.66 -31.67 -23.26
N LEU A 187 -10.10 -30.43 -23.00
CA LEU A 187 -10.25 -29.89 -21.64
C LEU A 187 -11.55 -30.38 -21.01
N LYS A 188 -11.41 -31.07 -19.87
CA LYS A 188 -12.53 -31.47 -19.00
C LYS A 188 -12.72 -30.43 -17.90
N LYS A 189 -13.90 -30.45 -17.28
CA LYS A 189 -14.26 -29.50 -16.19
C LYS A 189 -13.29 -29.56 -15.01
N ASP A 190 -12.66 -30.71 -14.80
CA ASP A 190 -11.75 -30.97 -13.68
C ASP A 190 -10.30 -30.54 -13.96
N ASP A 191 -9.97 -30.19 -15.21
CA ASP A 191 -8.61 -29.73 -15.60
C ASP A 191 -8.38 -28.24 -15.26
N ILE A 192 -9.44 -27.51 -14.87
CA ILE A 192 -9.37 -26.10 -14.51
C ILE A 192 -9.28 -26.00 -12.99
N VAL A 193 -8.09 -26.25 -12.45
CA VAL A 193 -7.75 -25.95 -11.05
C VAL A 193 -7.03 -24.61 -11.00
N TRP A 194 -7.54 -23.69 -10.20
CA TRP A 194 -6.77 -22.55 -9.74
C TRP A 194 -6.13 -22.98 -8.43
N ASP A 195 -4.80 -23.05 -8.42
CA ASP A 195 -4.02 -23.35 -7.21
C ASP A 195 -4.44 -22.36 -6.11
N GLN A 196 -4.88 -22.90 -4.97
CA GLN A 196 -5.45 -22.16 -3.84
C GLN A 196 -4.43 -22.01 -2.72
#